data_AF-Q5Z7N8-F1
#
_entry.id   AF-Q5Z7N8-F1
#
_cell.length_a   1.000
_cell.length_b   1.000
_cell.length_c   1.000
_cell.angle_alpha   90.00
_cell.angle_beta   90.00
_cell.angle_gamma   90.00
#
_symmetry.space_group_name_H-M   'P 1'
#
loop_
_entity.id
_entity.type
_entity.pdbx_description
1 polymer ?
#
loop_
_entity_poly.entity_id
_entity_poly.type
_entity_poly.pdbx_seq_one_letter_code
_entity_poly.pdbx_strand_id
1 'polypeptide(L)'
;MKAASSIFTALSAAVFGFFIGISFPVEITPKLQYCAFLPCDGTNTNSSSSSDSNNNMLNFWAPSVRNSTSAPSNATISGNGTTTAAAAVAKKPQGAERLPPGIVVRDSDLHLHRLWGHPTSDVASGKQYLVTLTVGYTEKDNINATVHKLSDKFDIVLFHYDGRTTEWEEFEWSKKVVHVSAKKQTKWWFAKRFMHPSIVAPYEYIFLWDEDLGVDNFSAEEYISIARKHGLGISQPGLDATKGKRSRYTATARRPAGDMHTSGRFVEVMAPVFSRDAWACVWHMIPNDLVHGWGLDHNFWRCVDEPEEHIGVVDAQFVVHRGVPTLISQGNGEQEGSSAKVRSRQFDEMRTFYRRIADAEKAQADATAAAADHHR
;
A
#
# COMPACT_ATOMS: atom_id res chain seq x y z
N MET A 1 -67.96 6.77 13.72
CA MET A 1 -66.80 7.63 14.09
C MET A 1 -65.67 6.81 14.73
N LYS A 2 -65.04 5.87 14.00
CA LYS A 2 -64.01 4.97 14.59
C LYS A 2 -62.88 4.57 13.62
N ALA A 3 -62.49 5.47 12.71
CA ALA A 3 -61.40 5.19 11.74
C ALA A 3 -60.19 6.13 11.86
N ALA A 4 -60.15 7.04 12.84
CA ALA A 4 -59.03 7.99 13.01
C ALA A 4 -57.90 7.48 13.92
N SER A 5 -58.10 6.36 14.63
CA SER A 5 -57.10 5.86 15.61
C SER A 5 -55.90 5.17 14.97
N SER A 6 -56.01 4.62 13.75
CA SER A 6 -54.95 3.78 13.17
C SER A 6 -53.79 4.56 12.56
N ILE A 7 -54.03 5.80 12.11
CA ILE A 7 -53.02 6.60 11.39
C ILE A 7 -52.03 7.22 12.38
N PHE A 8 -52.50 7.66 13.56
CA PHE A 8 -51.63 8.22 14.59
C PHE A 8 -50.67 7.20 15.19
N THR A 9 -51.08 5.93 15.32
CA THR A 9 -50.21 4.86 15.81
C THR A 9 -49.10 4.52 14.82
N ALA A 10 -49.36 4.58 13.51
CA ALA A 10 -48.35 4.33 12.48
C ALA A 10 -47.31 5.46 12.42
N LEU A 11 -47.73 6.71 12.58
CA LEU A 11 -46.82 7.86 12.58
C LEU A 11 -45.94 7.91 13.83
N SER A 12 -46.44 7.53 15.01
CA SER A 12 -45.59 7.49 16.21
C SER A 12 -44.52 6.39 16.12
N ALA A 13 -44.83 5.24 15.52
CA ALA A 13 -43.88 4.16 15.30
C ALA A 13 -42.74 4.55 14.33
N ALA A 14 -43.06 5.30 13.26
CA ALA A 14 -42.05 5.77 12.31
C ALA A 14 -41.08 6.78 12.93
N VAL A 15 -41.58 7.68 13.77
CA VAL A 15 -40.74 8.67 14.48
C VAL A 15 -39.88 7.98 15.53
N PHE A 16 -40.41 7.01 16.29
CA PHE A 16 -39.62 6.27 17.27
C PHE A 16 -38.54 5.39 16.62
N GLY A 17 -38.84 4.78 15.46
CA GLY A 17 -37.86 4.04 14.67
C GLY A 17 -36.72 4.91 14.14
N PHE A 18 -37.02 6.15 13.75
CA PHE A 18 -36.00 7.09 13.25
C PHE A 18 -35.04 7.55 14.36
N PHE A 19 -35.51 7.73 15.60
CA PHE A 19 -34.64 8.17 16.70
C PHE A 19 -33.74 7.06 17.27
N ILE A 20 -34.17 5.79 17.21
CA ILE A 20 -33.32 4.65 17.61
C ILE A 20 -32.20 4.42 16.58
N GLY A 21 -32.44 4.73 15.29
CA GLY A 21 -31.46 4.52 14.21
C GLY A 21 -30.23 5.44 14.23
N ILE A 22 -30.26 6.58 14.92
CA ILE A 22 -29.17 7.57 14.88
C ILE A 22 -28.25 7.50 16.12
N SER A 23 -28.59 6.69 17.13
CA SER A 23 -27.87 6.70 18.42
C SER A 23 -26.93 5.52 18.67
N PHE A 24 -26.64 4.68 17.67
CA PHE A 24 -25.65 3.61 17.82
C PHE A 24 -24.37 3.89 17.01
N PRO A 25 -23.30 4.40 17.65
CA PRO A 25 -21.97 4.38 17.04
C PRO A 25 -21.56 2.93 16.81
N VAL A 26 -21.14 2.63 15.58
CA VAL A 26 -20.68 1.31 15.14
C VAL A 26 -19.45 0.91 15.94
N GLU A 27 -19.65 0.13 16.99
CA GLU A 27 -18.57 -0.51 17.73
C GLU A 27 -18.22 -1.83 17.02
N ILE A 28 -17.14 -1.80 16.24
CA ILE A 28 -16.59 -2.98 15.56
C ILE A 28 -15.88 -3.83 16.63
N THR A 29 -16.66 -4.57 17.42
CA THR A 29 -16.15 -5.75 18.10
C THR A 29 -16.72 -6.97 17.39
N PRO A 30 -15.89 -7.76 16.69
CA PRO A 30 -16.38 -8.97 16.07
C PRO A 30 -16.75 -9.93 17.20
N LYS A 31 -18.06 -10.06 17.45
CA LYS A 31 -18.59 -11.23 18.16
C LYS A 31 -18.38 -12.42 17.23
N LEU A 32 -17.17 -12.96 17.25
CA LEU A 32 -16.80 -14.22 16.62
C LEU A 32 -17.63 -15.30 17.30
N GLN A 33 -18.82 -15.56 16.77
CA GLN A 33 -19.66 -16.67 17.20
C GLN A 33 -19.02 -17.94 16.66
N TYR A 34 -18.07 -18.48 17.43
CA TYR A 34 -17.47 -19.80 17.29
C TYR A 34 -18.57 -20.87 17.40
N CYS A 35 -19.31 -21.11 16.32
CA CYS A 35 -20.24 -22.24 16.21
C CYS A 35 -20.48 -22.70 14.76
N ALA A 36 -19.74 -22.19 13.76
CA ALA A 36 -20.03 -22.53 12.36
C ALA A 36 -19.53 -23.92 11.90
N PHE A 37 -18.68 -24.63 12.68
CA PHE A 37 -18.08 -25.89 12.23
C PHE A 37 -18.01 -27.01 13.28
N LEU A 38 -18.82 -26.95 14.35
CA LEU A 38 -18.98 -28.10 15.25
C LEU A 38 -20.47 -28.39 15.44
N PRO A 39 -20.91 -29.65 15.28
CA PRO A 39 -22.30 -30.03 15.48
C PRO A 39 -22.62 -29.95 16.97
N CYS A 40 -23.32 -28.88 17.37
CA CYS A 40 -23.90 -28.73 18.69
C CYS A 40 -25.30 -29.38 18.72
N ASP A 41 -25.36 -30.70 18.63
CA ASP A 41 -26.47 -31.52 19.13
C ASP A 41 -25.84 -32.36 20.26
N GLY A 42 -26.29 -32.35 21.50
CA GLY A 42 -27.68 -32.40 21.93
C GLY A 42 -27.75 -33.58 22.91
N THR A 43 -27.61 -33.26 24.20
CA THR A 43 -28.13 -33.97 25.38
C THR A 43 -28.30 -35.50 25.37
N ASN A 44 -27.69 -36.09 26.41
CA ASN A 44 -28.12 -37.30 27.14
C ASN A 44 -28.00 -38.65 26.41
N THR A 45 -27.14 -39.53 26.92
CA THR A 45 -27.59 -40.63 27.79
C THR A 45 -26.38 -41.41 28.32
N ASN A 46 -26.36 -41.61 29.63
CA ASN A 46 -25.53 -42.61 30.29
C ASN A 46 -25.85 -43.98 29.69
N SER A 47 -24.88 -44.62 29.05
CA SER A 47 -24.84 -46.07 28.98
C SER A 47 -23.40 -46.55 28.93
N SER A 48 -23.11 -47.32 29.96
CA SER A 48 -21.92 -48.07 30.30
C SER A 48 -21.43 -49.05 29.24
N SER A 49 -20.12 -49.32 29.29
CA SER A 49 -19.38 -50.50 28.79
C SER A 49 -19.50 -50.77 27.29
N SER A 50 -18.42 -50.76 26.51
CA SER A 50 -17.41 -51.82 26.48
C SER A 50 -16.22 -51.37 25.66
N SER A 51 -15.04 -51.79 26.10
CA SER A 51 -13.74 -51.71 25.45
C SER A 51 -13.73 -52.17 23.98
N ASP A 52 -13.21 -51.34 23.09
CA ASP A 52 -12.50 -51.79 21.89
C ASP A 52 -11.32 -50.86 21.62
N SER A 53 -10.12 -51.42 21.74
CA SER A 53 -8.84 -50.73 21.65
C SER A 53 -8.53 -50.30 20.22
N ASN A 54 -8.31 -48.99 20.12
CA ASN A 54 -7.69 -48.24 19.04
C ASN A 54 -6.40 -48.88 18.49
N ASN A 55 -6.30 -48.95 17.16
CA ASN A 55 -5.04 -48.90 16.42
C ASN A 55 -5.28 -48.42 14.97
N ASN A 56 -5.82 -47.21 14.81
CA ASN A 56 -5.78 -46.49 13.52
C ASN A 56 -4.80 -45.32 13.64
N MET A 57 -3.51 -45.64 13.66
CA MET A 57 -2.43 -44.67 13.58
C MET A 57 -2.37 -44.14 12.14
N LEU A 58 -2.86 -42.92 11.96
CA LEU A 58 -2.88 -42.16 10.72
C LEU A 58 -1.46 -41.95 10.19
N ASN A 59 -1.11 -42.67 9.12
CA ASN A 59 0.11 -42.43 8.33
C ASN A 59 -0.01 -41.08 7.62
N PHE A 60 0.53 -40.03 8.23
CA PHE A 60 0.68 -38.71 7.64
C PHE A 60 1.60 -38.79 6.41
N TRP A 61 1.04 -38.41 5.26
CA TRP A 61 1.69 -38.41 3.96
C TRP A 61 2.92 -37.49 3.93
N ALA A 62 4.05 -38.03 3.48
CA ALA A 62 5.28 -37.28 3.22
C ALA A 62 5.09 -36.34 2.01
N PRO A 63 5.40 -35.04 2.11
CA PRO A 63 5.24 -34.11 1.01
C PRO A 63 6.35 -34.31 -0.02
N SER A 64 5.95 -34.68 -1.23
CA SER A 64 6.84 -34.75 -2.39
C SER A 64 7.34 -33.35 -2.75
N VAL A 65 8.61 -33.10 -2.48
CA VAL A 65 9.35 -31.88 -2.82
C VAL A 65 9.35 -31.73 -4.35
N ARG A 66 8.50 -30.83 -4.87
CA ARG A 66 8.52 -30.47 -6.30
C ARG A 66 9.44 -29.26 -6.47
N ASN A 67 10.63 -29.55 -6.96
CA ASN A 67 11.72 -28.60 -7.21
C ASN A 67 11.39 -27.80 -8.48
N SER A 68 10.95 -26.55 -8.35
CA SER A 68 10.76 -25.63 -9.48
C SER A 68 12.07 -24.91 -9.76
N THR A 69 12.95 -25.52 -10.55
CA THR A 69 14.15 -24.88 -11.08
C THR A 69 13.82 -24.09 -12.34
N SER A 70 13.70 -22.78 -12.20
CA SER A 70 13.83 -21.84 -13.31
C SER A 70 15.05 -20.95 -13.02
N ALA A 71 16.24 -21.42 -13.42
CA ALA A 71 17.47 -20.64 -13.42
C ALA A 71 18.02 -20.58 -14.86
N PRO A 72 18.45 -19.42 -15.37
CA PRO A 72 18.88 -19.28 -16.75
C PRO A 72 20.26 -19.90 -16.97
N SER A 73 20.35 -20.71 -18.02
CA SER A 73 21.59 -21.32 -18.53
C SER A 73 22.59 -20.25 -18.99
N ASN A 74 23.77 -20.22 -18.38
CA ASN A 74 25.09 -20.12 -19.04
C ASN A 74 26.17 -19.65 -18.05
N ALA A 75 26.88 -20.60 -17.44
CA ALA A 75 28.26 -20.41 -16.99
C ALA A 75 28.88 -21.77 -16.70
N THR A 76 29.55 -22.34 -17.70
CA THR A 76 30.40 -23.51 -17.55
C THR A 76 31.67 -23.08 -16.82
N ILE A 77 31.78 -23.32 -15.52
CA ILE A 77 33.07 -23.30 -14.82
C ILE A 77 33.18 -24.58 -13.98
N SER A 78 34.02 -25.47 -14.50
CA SER A 78 34.52 -26.67 -13.84
C SER A 78 35.44 -26.27 -12.69
N GLY A 79 35.21 -26.82 -11.49
CA GLY A 79 36.07 -26.62 -10.34
C GLY A 79 35.58 -27.41 -9.13
N ASN A 80 36.15 -28.61 -8.95
CA ASN A 80 35.97 -29.45 -7.76
C ASN A 80 36.30 -28.68 -6.48
N GLY A 81 35.30 -28.45 -5.64
CA GLY A 81 35.49 -27.88 -4.31
C GLY A 81 34.22 -28.05 -3.50
N THR A 82 34.18 -29.12 -2.69
CA THR A 82 33.31 -29.36 -1.54
C THR A 82 32.07 -28.47 -1.45
N THR A 83 30.93 -29.05 -1.81
CA THR A 83 29.58 -28.54 -1.56
C THR A 83 29.36 -28.31 -0.06
N THR A 84 29.85 -27.22 0.50
CA THR A 84 29.19 -26.52 1.59
C THR A 84 27.94 -25.86 1.02
N ALA A 85 27.01 -26.69 0.54
CA ALA A 85 25.61 -26.35 0.44
C ALA A 85 25.04 -26.30 1.86
N ALA A 86 25.66 -25.47 2.73
CA ALA A 86 24.88 -24.65 3.62
C ALA A 86 24.11 -23.70 2.70
N ALA A 87 23.12 -24.25 1.99
CA ALA A 87 22.05 -23.48 1.38
C ALA A 87 21.67 -22.51 2.48
N ALA A 88 21.94 -21.22 2.25
CA ALA A 88 21.68 -20.18 3.23
C ALA A 88 20.23 -20.38 3.65
N VAL A 89 20.02 -21.05 4.78
CA VAL A 89 18.68 -21.38 5.26
C VAL A 89 18.14 -20.00 5.58
N ALA A 90 17.36 -19.45 4.66
CA ALA A 90 16.88 -18.09 4.75
C ALA A 90 16.35 -17.92 6.16
N LYS A 91 16.97 -17.01 6.92
CA LYS A 91 16.68 -16.86 8.35
C LYS A 91 15.18 -16.73 8.48
N LYS A 92 14.58 -17.61 9.31
CA LYS A 92 13.12 -17.57 9.53
C LYS A 92 12.73 -16.14 9.89
N PRO A 93 11.63 -15.62 9.33
CA PRO A 93 11.12 -14.30 9.71
C PRO A 93 10.92 -14.24 11.22
N GLN A 94 11.16 -13.07 11.81
CA GLN A 94 10.96 -12.87 13.24
C GLN A 94 9.51 -13.22 13.61
N GLY A 95 9.33 -14.05 14.64
CA GLY A 95 8.03 -14.55 15.08
C GLY A 95 7.61 -15.89 14.45
N ALA A 96 8.30 -16.37 13.41
CA ALA A 96 8.03 -17.66 12.76
C ALA A 96 8.90 -18.81 13.31
N GLU A 97 9.66 -18.60 14.39
CA GLU A 97 10.66 -19.55 14.89
C GLU A 97 10.02 -20.89 15.29
N ARG A 98 8.82 -20.82 15.89
CA ARG A 98 8.02 -21.98 16.36
C ARG A 98 7.24 -22.68 15.25
N LEU A 99 7.23 -22.14 14.03
CA LEU A 99 6.46 -22.70 12.93
C LEU A 99 7.32 -23.71 12.13
N PRO A 100 6.71 -24.82 11.64
CA PRO A 100 7.36 -25.69 10.67
C PRO A 100 7.79 -24.91 9.43
N PRO A 101 9.01 -25.08 8.89
CA PRO A 101 9.49 -24.25 7.78
C PRO A 101 8.57 -24.24 6.55
N GLY A 102 7.91 -25.35 6.25
CA GLY A 102 7.05 -25.49 5.06
C GLY A 102 5.72 -24.73 5.10
N ILE A 103 5.29 -24.19 6.24
CA ILE A 103 4.07 -23.36 6.33
C ILE A 103 4.39 -21.86 6.37
N VAL A 104 5.65 -21.49 6.51
CA VAL A 104 6.06 -20.09 6.69
C VAL A 104 6.09 -19.39 5.33
N VAL A 105 5.16 -18.46 5.15
CA VAL A 105 5.15 -17.51 4.03
C VAL A 105 5.62 -16.17 4.58
N ARG A 106 6.77 -15.67 4.09
CA ARG A 106 7.41 -14.45 4.61
C ARG A 106 6.70 -13.17 4.16
N ASP A 107 6.28 -13.16 2.91
CA ASP A 107 5.78 -11.98 2.21
C ASP A 107 4.29 -12.20 1.86
N SER A 108 3.54 -11.12 1.80
CA SER A 108 2.14 -11.09 1.33
C SER A 108 2.09 -10.43 -0.04
N ASP A 109 0.90 -10.41 -0.65
CA ASP A 109 0.60 -9.61 -1.82
C ASP A 109 -0.77 -8.92 -1.68
N LEU A 110 -1.22 -8.23 -2.74
CA LEU A 110 -2.54 -7.62 -2.82
C LEU A 110 -3.47 -8.37 -3.79
N HIS A 111 -3.15 -9.63 -4.09
CA HIS A 111 -3.94 -10.42 -5.02
C HIS A 111 -5.29 -10.79 -4.40
N LEU A 112 -6.38 -10.58 -5.16
CA LEU A 112 -7.73 -10.93 -4.73
C LEU A 112 -8.00 -12.41 -4.96
N HIS A 113 -8.20 -13.15 -3.87
CA HIS A 113 -8.56 -14.56 -3.89
C HIS A 113 -10.08 -14.78 -3.95
N ARG A 114 -10.49 -15.91 -4.53
CA ARG A 114 -11.91 -16.31 -4.55
C ARG A 114 -12.32 -16.87 -3.19
N LEU A 115 -13.57 -16.66 -2.80
CA LEU A 115 -14.13 -17.18 -1.54
C LEU A 115 -14.49 -18.68 -1.60
N TRP A 116 -14.46 -19.30 -2.78
CA TRP A 116 -14.86 -20.69 -3.01
C TRP A 116 -13.90 -21.41 -3.96
N GLY A 117 -14.04 -22.73 -4.02
CA GLY A 117 -13.20 -23.58 -4.85
C GLY A 117 -11.89 -23.96 -4.16
N HIS A 118 -11.01 -24.63 -4.90
CA HIS A 118 -9.72 -25.07 -4.39
C HIS A 118 -8.69 -23.93 -4.54
N PRO A 119 -7.89 -23.60 -3.51
CA PRO A 119 -6.92 -22.49 -3.58
C PRO A 119 -5.90 -22.63 -4.74
N THR A 120 -5.51 -23.86 -5.09
CA THR A 120 -4.58 -24.08 -6.22
C THR A 120 -5.18 -23.77 -7.59
N SER A 121 -6.49 -23.56 -7.65
CA SER A 121 -7.18 -23.14 -8.86
C SER A 121 -7.15 -21.62 -9.02
N ASP A 122 -6.68 -20.86 -8.02
CA ASP A 122 -6.45 -19.42 -8.16
C ASP A 122 -5.26 -19.21 -9.09
N VAL A 123 -5.49 -18.42 -10.14
CA VAL A 123 -4.44 -18.09 -11.10
C VAL A 123 -3.48 -17.13 -10.40
N ALA A 124 -2.18 -17.43 -10.44
CA ALA A 124 -1.17 -16.51 -9.94
C ALA A 124 -1.38 -15.12 -10.55
N SER A 125 -1.29 -14.06 -9.74
CA SER A 125 -1.63 -12.71 -10.18
C SER A 125 -0.86 -12.30 -11.45
N GLY A 126 0.40 -12.74 -11.56
CA GLY A 126 1.32 -12.33 -12.64
C GLY A 126 1.67 -10.84 -12.61
N LYS A 127 1.21 -10.12 -11.57
CA LYS A 127 1.34 -8.68 -11.41
C LYS A 127 2.77 -8.35 -11.03
N GLN A 128 3.34 -7.37 -11.72
CA GLN A 128 4.73 -6.94 -11.55
C GLN A 128 4.81 -5.57 -10.92
N TYR A 129 3.76 -4.77 -11.05
CA TYR A 129 3.76 -3.36 -10.65
C TYR A 129 2.53 -3.08 -9.78
N LEU A 130 2.68 -2.10 -8.89
CA LEU A 130 1.60 -1.63 -8.04
C LEU A 130 1.36 -0.16 -8.31
N VAL A 131 0.11 0.25 -8.46
CA VAL A 131 -0.28 1.65 -8.33
C VAL A 131 -1.24 1.84 -7.17
N THR A 132 -0.94 2.84 -6.36
CA THR A 132 -1.77 3.29 -5.26
C THR A 132 -2.16 4.74 -5.51
N LEU A 133 -3.46 5.00 -5.43
CA LEU A 133 -4.05 6.32 -5.70
C LEU A 133 -4.84 6.73 -4.47
N THR A 134 -4.56 7.92 -3.94
CA THR A 134 -5.37 8.50 -2.86
C THR A 134 -6.51 9.29 -3.47
N VAL A 135 -7.74 8.87 -3.26
CA VAL A 135 -8.86 9.29 -4.11
C VAL A 135 -10.05 9.82 -3.32
N GLY A 136 -10.72 10.79 -3.94
CA GLY A 136 -12.09 11.15 -3.62
C GLY A 136 -12.93 11.04 -4.89
N TYR A 137 -14.19 10.67 -4.73
CA TYR A 137 -15.08 10.35 -5.85
C TYR A 137 -15.34 11.54 -6.79
N THR A 138 -15.10 12.79 -6.35
CA THR A 138 -15.20 13.95 -7.23
C THR A 138 -14.17 13.95 -8.36
N GLU A 139 -13.04 13.26 -8.19
CA GLU A 139 -11.97 13.12 -9.20
C GLU A 139 -12.07 11.80 -9.99
N LYS A 140 -13.22 11.12 -9.94
CA LYS A 140 -13.42 9.81 -10.56
C LYS A 140 -13.04 9.74 -12.05
N ASP A 141 -13.33 10.79 -12.82
CA ASP A 141 -13.03 10.82 -14.26
C ASP A 141 -11.51 10.85 -14.51
N ASN A 142 -10.77 11.53 -13.64
CA ASN A 142 -9.31 11.61 -13.73
C ASN A 142 -8.64 10.30 -13.31
N ILE A 143 -9.16 9.67 -12.24
CA ILE A 143 -8.71 8.34 -11.82
C ILE A 143 -9.01 7.30 -12.89
N ASN A 144 -10.20 7.34 -13.49
CA ASN A 144 -10.56 6.46 -14.60
C ASN A 144 -9.59 6.63 -15.79
N ALA A 145 -9.26 7.87 -16.16
CA ALA A 145 -8.25 8.13 -17.20
C ALA A 145 -6.87 7.55 -16.83
N THR A 146 -6.47 7.65 -15.57
CA THR A 146 -5.22 7.08 -15.04
C THR A 146 -5.21 5.56 -15.15
N VAL A 147 -6.28 4.90 -14.71
CA VAL A 147 -6.41 3.44 -14.77
C VAL A 147 -6.31 2.92 -16.20
N HIS A 148 -6.86 3.65 -17.17
CA HIS A 148 -6.75 3.31 -18.60
C HIS A 148 -5.34 3.46 -19.19
N LYS A 149 -4.38 4.06 -18.47
CA LYS A 149 -2.95 4.09 -18.87
C LYS A 149 -2.14 2.91 -18.34
N LEU A 150 -2.76 2.02 -17.56
CA LEU A 150 -2.11 0.88 -16.92
C LEU A 150 -2.31 -0.38 -17.75
N SER A 151 -1.29 -1.25 -17.74
CA SER A 151 -1.38 -2.59 -18.31
C SER A 151 -2.04 -3.57 -17.33
N ASP A 152 -2.29 -4.80 -17.79
CA ASP A 152 -2.74 -5.91 -16.96
C ASP A 152 -1.69 -6.40 -15.94
N LYS A 153 -0.44 -5.91 -16.01
CA LYS A 153 0.63 -6.20 -15.04
C LYS A 153 0.51 -5.41 -13.74
N PHE A 154 -0.43 -4.48 -13.64
CA PHE A 154 -0.64 -3.66 -12.46
C PHE A 154 -1.68 -4.26 -11.51
N ASP A 155 -1.36 -4.30 -10.23
CA ASP A 155 -2.37 -4.21 -9.17
C ASP A 155 -2.66 -2.75 -8.87
N ILE A 156 -3.90 -2.48 -8.48
CA ILE A 156 -4.41 -1.14 -8.22
C ILE A 156 -5.00 -1.14 -6.82
N VAL A 157 -4.61 -0.15 -6.02
CA VAL A 157 -5.21 0.11 -4.71
C VAL A 157 -5.71 1.55 -4.67
N LEU A 158 -6.97 1.71 -4.33
CA LEU A 158 -7.59 3.01 -4.12
C LEU A 158 -7.70 3.30 -2.62
N PHE A 159 -7.08 4.37 -2.16
CA PHE A 159 -7.16 4.88 -0.79
C PHE A 159 -8.22 5.98 -0.70
N HIS A 160 -9.41 5.63 -0.21
CA HIS A 160 -10.57 6.51 -0.15
C HIS A 160 -10.57 7.33 1.13
N TYR A 161 -10.25 8.62 1.03
CA TYR A 161 -10.30 9.54 2.16
C TYR A 161 -11.69 10.12 2.42
N ASP A 162 -12.61 10.02 1.47
CA ASP A 162 -13.98 10.52 1.56
C ASP A 162 -14.97 9.44 2.04
N GLY A 163 -14.53 8.19 2.10
CA GLY A 163 -15.35 7.06 2.52
C GLY A 163 -16.27 6.48 1.45
N ARG A 164 -16.19 6.96 0.21
CA ARG A 164 -17.13 6.66 -0.88
C ARG A 164 -16.58 5.55 -1.77
N THR A 165 -16.83 4.30 -1.38
CA THR A 165 -16.31 3.12 -2.11
C THR A 165 -17.32 2.54 -3.09
N THR A 166 -18.60 2.47 -2.71
CA THR A 166 -19.67 1.89 -3.52
C THR A 166 -19.92 2.65 -4.81
N GLU A 167 -19.79 3.98 -4.81
CA GLU A 167 -20.07 4.78 -6.00
C GLU A 167 -19.12 4.50 -7.16
N TRP A 168 -17.93 3.95 -6.87
CA TRP A 168 -16.96 3.55 -7.91
C TRP A 168 -17.40 2.31 -8.70
N GLU A 169 -18.43 1.57 -8.25
CA GLU A 169 -18.94 0.38 -8.94
C GLU A 169 -19.51 0.68 -10.33
N GLU A 170 -19.74 1.97 -10.67
CA GLU A 170 -20.05 2.39 -12.04
C GLU A 170 -18.93 2.02 -13.04
N PHE A 171 -17.69 1.88 -12.57
CA PHE A 171 -16.55 1.46 -13.36
C PHE A 171 -16.30 -0.04 -13.19
N GLU A 172 -16.40 -0.81 -14.28
CA GLU A 172 -16.19 -2.26 -14.24
C GLU A 172 -14.80 -2.68 -13.75
N TRP A 173 -13.77 -1.88 -14.04
CA TRP A 173 -12.42 -2.14 -13.51
C TRP A 173 -12.37 -2.00 -11.99
N SER A 174 -13.20 -1.13 -11.38
CA SER A 174 -13.20 -0.89 -9.93
C SER A 174 -13.59 -2.13 -9.13
N LYS A 175 -14.37 -3.04 -9.71
CA LYS A 175 -14.75 -4.30 -9.05
C LYS A 175 -13.59 -5.28 -8.89
N LYS A 176 -12.46 -5.01 -9.54
CA LYS A 176 -11.27 -5.89 -9.61
C LYS A 176 -10.06 -5.31 -8.89
N VAL A 177 -10.21 -4.19 -8.20
CA VAL A 177 -9.12 -3.49 -7.49
C VAL A 177 -9.36 -3.52 -5.98
N VAL A 178 -8.32 -3.23 -5.20
CA VAL A 178 -8.45 -3.16 -3.74
C VAL A 178 -8.90 -1.75 -3.35
N HIS A 179 -9.94 -1.68 -2.52
CA HIS A 179 -10.40 -0.44 -1.92
C HIS A 179 -10.06 -0.42 -0.43
N VAL A 180 -9.31 0.59 0.02
CA VAL A 180 -9.07 0.84 1.45
C VAL A 180 -9.68 2.20 1.79
N SER A 181 -10.56 2.24 2.78
CA SER A 181 -11.33 3.43 3.12
C SER A 181 -11.09 3.85 4.56
N ALA A 182 -10.66 5.09 4.75
CA ALA A 182 -10.50 5.71 6.06
C ALA A 182 -10.76 7.20 5.93
N LYS A 183 -11.89 7.64 6.47
CA LYS A 183 -12.34 9.04 6.33
C LYS A 183 -11.30 10.01 6.90
N LYS A 184 -11.06 11.10 6.16
CA LYS A 184 -10.17 12.20 6.55
C LYS A 184 -8.72 11.79 6.81
N GLN A 185 -8.27 10.70 6.20
CA GLN A 185 -6.87 10.28 6.24
C GLN A 185 -6.15 10.68 4.94
N THR A 186 -4.87 10.96 5.06
CA THR A 186 -3.98 11.41 3.97
C THR A 186 -3.28 10.23 3.30
N LYS A 187 -2.73 10.45 2.10
CA LYS A 187 -1.95 9.45 1.33
C LYS A 187 -0.91 8.71 2.17
N TRP A 188 -0.08 9.45 2.90
CA TRP A 188 1.02 8.87 3.67
C TRP A 188 0.56 8.16 4.94
N TRP A 189 -0.63 8.50 5.47
CA TRP A 189 -1.26 7.71 6.52
C TRP A 189 -1.61 6.31 6.02
N PHE A 190 -2.25 6.21 4.85
CA PHE A 190 -2.59 4.94 4.22
C PHE A 190 -1.33 4.15 3.88
N ALA A 191 -0.38 4.77 3.18
CA ALA A 191 0.84 4.11 2.75
C ALA A 191 1.62 3.50 3.92
N LYS A 192 1.74 4.22 5.05
CA LYS A 192 2.40 3.69 6.26
C LYS A 192 1.73 2.44 6.83
N ARG A 193 0.41 2.30 6.69
CA ARG A 193 -0.39 1.23 7.32
C ARG A 193 -0.67 0.04 6.40
N PHE A 194 -0.81 0.28 5.10
CA PHE A 194 -1.25 -0.73 4.14
C PHE A 194 -0.20 -1.11 3.10
N MET A 195 0.93 -0.42 3.05
CA MET A 195 2.03 -0.71 2.11
C MET A 195 3.31 -1.11 2.85
N HIS A 196 3.20 -1.97 3.86
CA HIS A 196 4.36 -2.54 4.54
C HIS A 196 5.28 -3.24 3.52
N PRO A 197 6.62 -3.20 3.67
CA PRO A 197 7.53 -3.78 2.67
C PRO A 197 7.26 -5.26 2.38
N SER A 198 6.83 -6.05 3.37
CA SER A 198 6.46 -7.46 3.14
C SER A 198 5.14 -7.64 2.39
N ILE A 199 4.25 -6.64 2.34
CA ILE A 199 2.99 -6.68 1.58
C ILE A 199 3.23 -6.32 0.11
N VAL A 200 4.14 -5.39 -0.14
CA VAL A 200 4.43 -4.90 -1.50
C VAL A 200 5.71 -5.51 -2.10
N ALA A 201 6.34 -6.46 -1.40
CA ALA A 201 7.54 -7.17 -1.84
C ALA A 201 7.45 -7.85 -3.23
N PRO A 202 6.28 -8.28 -3.72
CA PRO A 202 6.18 -8.85 -5.07
C PRO A 202 6.39 -7.84 -6.21
N TYR A 203 6.14 -6.55 -5.96
CA TYR A 203 6.12 -5.52 -7.01
C TYR A 203 7.50 -4.93 -7.25
N GLU A 204 7.94 -4.86 -8.51
CA GLU A 204 9.21 -4.25 -8.92
C GLU A 204 9.16 -2.71 -8.78
N TYR A 205 8.04 -2.12 -9.22
CA TYR A 205 7.78 -0.69 -9.17
C TYR A 205 6.45 -0.39 -8.47
N ILE A 206 6.46 0.63 -7.61
CA ILE A 206 5.35 1.04 -6.75
C ILE A 206 5.07 2.52 -7.01
N PHE A 207 3.93 2.80 -7.62
CA PHE A 207 3.43 4.14 -7.89
C PHE A 207 2.57 4.59 -6.70
N LEU A 208 2.88 5.75 -6.11
CA LEU A 208 2.14 6.32 -4.97
C LEU A 208 1.67 7.73 -5.30
N TRP A 209 0.57 7.83 -6.04
CA TRP A 209 0.16 9.06 -6.73
C TRP A 209 -1.03 9.76 -6.07
N ASP A 210 -1.06 11.07 -6.24
CA ASP A 210 -2.24 11.91 -5.97
C ASP A 210 -3.29 11.76 -7.09
N GLU A 211 -4.53 12.16 -6.80
CA GLU A 211 -5.68 11.99 -7.68
C GLU A 211 -5.80 12.99 -8.83
N ASP A 212 -5.04 14.09 -8.81
CA ASP A 212 -5.26 15.26 -9.66
C ASP A 212 -4.21 15.41 -10.79
N LEU A 213 -3.66 14.28 -11.24
CA LEU A 213 -2.68 14.20 -12.32
C LEU A 213 -3.36 13.90 -13.66
N GLY A 214 -3.24 14.81 -14.63
CA GLY A 214 -3.64 14.58 -16.02
C GLY A 214 -2.60 13.74 -16.76
N VAL A 215 -3.03 12.61 -17.32
CA VAL A 215 -2.16 11.55 -17.87
C VAL A 215 -2.20 11.42 -19.39
N ASP A 216 -2.66 12.45 -20.11
CA ASP A 216 -2.87 12.37 -21.56
C ASP A 216 -1.63 11.90 -22.32
N ASN A 217 -0.46 12.42 -21.93
CA ASN A 217 0.84 12.12 -22.54
C ASN A 217 1.67 11.07 -21.79
N PHE A 218 1.00 10.27 -20.96
CA PHE A 218 1.65 9.25 -20.13
C PHE A 218 1.24 7.84 -20.57
N SER A 219 2.21 6.92 -20.54
CA SER A 219 2.07 5.47 -20.68
C SER A 219 2.90 4.78 -19.60
N ALA A 220 2.26 3.92 -18.79
CA ALA A 220 2.92 3.31 -17.64
C ALA A 220 4.04 2.33 -18.05
N GLU A 221 3.84 1.53 -19.11
CA GLU A 221 4.87 0.59 -19.58
C GLU A 221 6.08 1.32 -20.16
N GLU A 222 5.87 2.39 -20.91
CA GLU A 222 6.97 3.21 -21.45
C GLU A 222 7.73 3.91 -20.34
N TYR A 223 7.02 4.40 -19.32
CA TYR A 223 7.63 5.00 -18.14
C TYR A 223 8.55 4.00 -17.43
N ILE A 224 8.05 2.79 -17.18
CA ILE A 224 8.83 1.72 -16.52
C ILE A 224 10.02 1.32 -17.39
N SER A 225 9.84 1.24 -18.71
CA SER A 225 10.93 0.94 -19.64
C SER A 225 12.09 1.94 -19.49
N ILE A 226 11.78 3.24 -19.43
CA ILE A 226 12.78 4.30 -19.23
C ILE A 226 13.38 4.24 -17.82
N ALA A 227 12.54 4.08 -16.79
CA ALA A 227 13.02 3.96 -15.41
C ALA A 227 14.00 2.80 -15.24
N ARG A 228 13.71 1.64 -15.85
CA ARG A 228 14.57 0.46 -15.83
C ARG A 228 15.85 0.69 -16.64
N LYS A 229 15.74 1.26 -17.84
CA LYS A 229 16.88 1.58 -18.71
C LYS A 229 17.94 2.42 -17.99
N HIS A 230 17.50 3.35 -17.14
CA HIS A 230 18.38 4.26 -16.41
C HIS A 230 18.57 3.87 -14.93
N GLY A 231 18.14 2.68 -14.50
CA GLY A 231 18.35 2.20 -13.13
C GLY A 231 17.66 3.03 -12.04
N LEU A 232 16.58 3.75 -12.36
CA LEU A 232 15.96 4.68 -11.41
C LEU A 232 15.32 3.94 -10.23
N GLY A 233 15.92 4.11 -9.05
CA GLY A 233 15.40 3.57 -7.79
C GLY A 233 14.23 4.38 -7.24
N ILE A 234 14.24 5.71 -7.45
CA ILE A 234 13.14 6.63 -7.14
C ILE A 234 12.98 7.59 -8.30
N SER A 235 11.77 7.75 -8.81
CA SER A 235 11.52 8.63 -9.93
C SER A 235 10.12 9.22 -9.92
N GLN A 236 9.85 10.11 -10.86
CA GLN A 236 8.49 10.58 -11.14
C GLN A 236 8.35 10.95 -12.63
N PRO A 237 7.12 11.06 -13.14
CA PRO A 237 6.87 11.70 -14.43
C PRO A 237 7.33 13.16 -14.44
N GLY A 238 7.76 13.66 -15.61
CA GLY A 238 7.97 15.08 -15.82
C GLY A 238 6.68 15.88 -15.62
N LEU A 239 6.77 17.04 -14.96
CA LEU A 239 5.61 17.93 -14.82
C LEU A 239 5.55 18.91 -15.99
N ASP A 240 4.42 18.93 -16.70
CA ASP A 240 4.17 19.90 -17.76
C ASP A 240 4.21 21.32 -17.19
N ALA A 241 5.13 22.15 -17.70
CA ALA A 241 5.26 23.54 -17.27
C ALA A 241 4.30 24.51 -17.98
N THR A 242 3.64 24.05 -19.05
CA THR A 242 2.78 24.85 -19.92
C THR A 242 1.29 24.73 -19.56
N LYS A 243 0.90 23.63 -18.93
CA LYS A 243 -0.48 23.31 -18.55
C LYS A 243 -0.59 22.99 -17.07
N GLY A 244 -1.75 23.31 -16.50
CA GLY A 244 -2.03 23.05 -15.08
C GLY A 244 -1.28 23.97 -14.14
N LYS A 245 -1.15 23.53 -12.89
CA LYS A 245 -0.46 24.25 -11.83
C LYS A 245 1.05 24.14 -12.05
N ARG A 246 1.72 25.29 -12.11
CA ARG A 246 3.18 25.34 -12.26
C ARG A 246 3.85 24.55 -11.14
N SER A 247 4.82 23.73 -11.51
CA SER A 247 5.67 23.05 -10.54
C SER A 247 6.31 24.07 -9.60
N ARG A 248 6.26 23.78 -8.30
CA ARG A 248 6.96 24.56 -7.28
C ARG A 248 8.47 24.34 -7.36
N TYR A 249 8.88 23.15 -7.82
CA TYR A 249 10.26 22.71 -7.85
C TYR A 249 10.70 22.58 -9.30
N THR A 250 11.59 23.45 -9.75
CA THR A 250 12.13 23.41 -11.13
C THR A 250 12.83 22.09 -11.44
N ALA A 251 13.30 21.37 -10.41
CA ALA A 251 13.87 20.04 -10.51
C ALA A 251 12.89 18.96 -11.01
N THR A 252 11.57 19.16 -10.91
CA THR A 252 10.54 18.21 -11.39
C THR A 252 9.88 18.64 -12.69
N ALA A 253 10.20 19.84 -13.17
CA ALA A 253 9.65 20.35 -14.41
C ALA A 253 10.21 19.57 -15.60
N ARG A 254 9.32 19.21 -16.54
CA ARG A 254 9.68 18.45 -17.74
C ARG A 254 10.76 19.17 -18.57
N ARG A 255 11.78 18.43 -19.00
CA ARG A 255 12.80 18.88 -19.95
C ARG A 255 12.62 18.21 -21.32
N PRO A 256 12.31 18.96 -22.40
CA PRO A 256 11.99 18.37 -23.71
C PRO A 256 13.14 17.64 -24.43
N ALA A 257 14.39 17.86 -24.00
CA ALA A 257 15.57 17.45 -24.75
C ALA A 257 15.96 15.96 -24.60
N GLY A 258 15.33 15.22 -23.67
CA GLY A 258 15.69 13.84 -23.35
C GLY A 258 14.50 12.98 -22.94
N ASP A 259 14.75 11.69 -22.75
CA ASP A 259 13.76 10.77 -22.20
C ASP A 259 13.61 10.90 -20.68
N MET A 260 14.70 11.26 -20.00
CA MET A 260 14.73 11.60 -18.58
C MET A 260 15.84 12.62 -18.26
N HIS A 261 15.77 13.21 -17.07
CA HIS A 261 16.91 13.89 -16.43
C HIS A 261 17.05 13.50 -14.96
N THR A 262 18.28 13.57 -14.45
CA THR A 262 18.54 13.45 -13.01
C THR A 262 18.12 14.73 -12.32
N SER A 263 17.32 14.62 -11.27
CA SER A 263 16.70 15.78 -10.60
C SER A 263 17.60 16.42 -9.54
N GLY A 264 18.80 15.87 -9.33
CA GLY A 264 19.68 16.29 -8.25
C GLY A 264 19.11 15.92 -6.88
N ARG A 265 18.67 14.66 -6.72
CA ARG A 265 18.23 14.04 -5.45
C ARG A 265 16.80 14.37 -5.00
N PHE A 266 15.93 14.85 -5.89
CA PHE A 266 14.59 15.31 -5.51
C PHE A 266 13.47 14.69 -6.35
N VAL A 267 12.47 14.11 -5.69
CA VAL A 267 11.21 13.68 -6.30
C VAL A 267 10.10 14.18 -5.39
N GLU A 268 9.15 14.90 -5.95
CA GLU A 268 8.02 15.47 -5.23
C GLU A 268 7.07 14.36 -4.77
N VAL A 269 6.56 14.51 -3.56
CA VAL A 269 5.61 13.55 -2.94
C VAL A 269 4.32 13.34 -3.72
N MET A 270 4.01 14.17 -4.72
CA MET A 270 2.78 14.13 -5.50
C MET A 270 2.68 12.90 -6.42
N ALA A 271 3.74 12.62 -7.20
CA ALA A 271 3.74 11.56 -8.20
C ALA A 271 4.96 10.61 -8.13
N PRO A 272 5.44 10.20 -6.95
CA PRO A 272 6.62 9.35 -6.85
C PRO A 272 6.33 7.92 -7.34
N VAL A 273 7.36 7.32 -7.91
CA VAL A 273 7.46 5.91 -8.22
C VAL A 273 8.73 5.37 -7.59
N PHE A 274 8.58 4.33 -6.79
CA PHE A 274 9.67 3.70 -6.05
C PHE A 274 9.94 2.31 -6.62
N SER A 275 11.22 1.95 -6.73
CA SER A 275 11.59 0.53 -6.75
C SER A 275 11.22 -0.12 -5.41
N ARG A 276 11.08 -1.45 -5.41
CA ARG A 276 10.86 -2.23 -4.19
C ARG A 276 11.81 -1.88 -3.05
N ASP A 277 13.10 -1.83 -3.35
CA ASP A 277 14.16 -1.66 -2.34
C ASP A 277 14.15 -0.24 -1.78
N ALA A 278 13.99 0.76 -2.66
CA ALA A 278 13.81 2.15 -2.23
C ALA A 278 12.56 2.32 -1.37
N TRP A 279 11.43 1.69 -1.75
CA TRP A 279 10.21 1.73 -0.94
C TRP A 279 10.41 1.12 0.45
N ALA A 280 11.16 0.02 0.56
CA ALA A 280 11.43 -0.60 1.85
C ALA A 280 12.12 0.39 2.81
N CYS A 281 13.06 1.20 2.32
CA CYS A 281 13.67 2.27 3.10
C CYS A 281 12.69 3.43 3.37
N VAL A 282 11.99 3.93 2.35
CA VAL A 282 11.05 5.06 2.48
C VAL A 282 9.94 4.74 3.48
N TRP A 283 9.43 3.51 3.50
CA TRP A 283 8.41 3.09 4.46
C TRP A 283 8.88 3.24 5.91
N HIS A 284 10.15 2.93 6.21
CA HIS A 284 10.73 3.11 7.54
C HIS A 284 10.98 4.58 7.89
N MET A 285 11.18 5.43 6.88
CA MET A 285 11.34 6.87 7.06
C MET A 285 10.05 7.57 7.52
N ILE A 286 8.87 7.07 7.11
CA ILE A 286 7.57 7.69 7.42
C ILE A 286 7.20 7.47 8.89
N PRO A 287 7.09 8.54 9.71
CA PRO A 287 6.63 8.42 11.10
C PRO A 287 5.11 8.17 11.18
N ASN A 288 4.65 7.52 12.25
CA ASN A 288 3.23 7.18 12.39
C ASN A 288 2.31 8.39 12.62
N ASP A 289 2.85 9.49 13.17
CA ASP A 289 2.13 10.69 13.61
C ASP A 289 2.23 11.88 12.63
N LEU A 290 3.08 11.77 11.60
CA LEU A 290 3.21 12.77 10.54
C LEU A 290 2.53 12.25 9.27
N VAL A 291 1.27 12.63 9.09
CA VAL A 291 0.37 11.98 8.14
C VAL A 291 0.42 12.64 6.76
N HIS A 292 0.82 13.90 6.63
CA HIS A 292 0.80 14.60 5.34
C HIS A 292 2.00 14.30 4.44
N GLY A 293 3.10 13.81 5.01
CA GLY A 293 4.33 13.43 4.29
C GLY A 293 5.14 14.59 3.70
N TRP A 294 4.81 15.85 4.02
CA TRP A 294 5.61 16.99 3.56
C TRP A 294 7.02 16.95 4.17
N GLY A 295 8.04 17.14 3.34
CA GLY A 295 9.45 17.02 3.73
C GLY A 295 10.08 15.66 3.44
N LEU A 296 9.28 14.63 3.13
CA LEU A 296 9.78 13.33 2.67
C LEU A 296 10.52 13.45 1.32
N ASP A 297 9.99 14.27 0.41
CA ASP A 297 10.56 14.62 -0.89
C ASP A 297 12.01 15.13 -0.81
N HIS A 298 12.33 15.87 0.24
CA HIS A 298 13.69 16.35 0.50
C HIS A 298 14.63 15.29 1.14
N ASN A 299 14.12 14.09 1.44
CA ASN A 299 14.86 13.04 2.12
C ASN A 299 14.82 11.68 1.40
N PHE A 300 14.06 11.52 0.32
CA PHE A 300 14.02 10.28 -0.48
C PHE A 300 15.40 9.81 -0.97
N TRP A 301 16.32 10.74 -1.22
CA TRP A 301 17.69 10.43 -1.61
C TRP A 301 18.45 9.55 -0.62
N ARG A 302 18.03 9.49 0.64
CA ARG A 302 18.61 8.60 1.64
C ARG A 302 18.35 7.12 1.36
N CYS A 303 17.39 6.83 0.48
CA CYS A 303 16.90 5.48 0.19
C CYS A 303 17.37 4.92 -1.15
N VAL A 304 18.39 5.52 -1.75
CA VAL A 304 19.01 5.04 -2.98
C VAL A 304 20.51 5.27 -2.91
N ASP A 305 21.29 4.30 -3.37
CA ASP A 305 22.72 4.46 -3.57
C ASP A 305 22.97 5.38 -4.77
N GLU A 306 23.92 6.32 -4.67
CA GLU A 306 24.23 7.28 -5.75
C GLU A 306 22.99 8.04 -6.26
N PRO A 307 22.33 8.85 -5.39
CA PRO A 307 21.06 9.50 -5.71
C PRO A 307 21.16 10.52 -6.86
N GLU A 308 22.37 10.95 -7.23
CA GLU A 308 22.64 11.77 -8.40
C GLU A 308 22.41 11.02 -9.73
N GLU A 309 22.45 9.69 -9.71
CA GLU A 309 22.29 8.82 -10.90
C GLU A 309 20.93 8.12 -10.88
N HIS A 310 20.52 7.61 -9.71
CA HIS A 310 19.35 6.74 -9.57
C HIS A 310 18.07 7.45 -9.10
N ILE A 311 18.09 8.80 -8.99
CA ILE A 311 16.90 9.62 -8.78
C ILE A 311 16.67 10.55 -9.98
N GLY A 312 15.52 10.38 -10.63
CA GLY A 312 15.26 11.04 -11.90
C GLY A 312 13.81 11.36 -12.19
N VAL A 313 13.65 12.22 -13.19
CA VAL A 313 12.36 12.65 -13.72
C VAL A 313 12.28 12.15 -15.16
N VAL A 314 11.27 11.32 -15.44
CA VAL A 314 11.05 10.73 -16.77
C VAL A 314 10.30 11.75 -17.64
N ASP A 315 11.02 12.52 -18.43
CA ASP A 315 10.50 13.65 -19.22
C ASP A 315 9.69 13.24 -20.45
N ALA A 316 10.00 12.07 -21.03
CA ALA A 316 9.25 11.53 -22.16
C ALA A 316 7.84 11.09 -21.76
N GLN A 317 7.61 10.77 -20.49
CA GLN A 317 6.33 10.31 -19.95
C GLN A 317 5.90 11.30 -18.87
N PHE A 318 5.17 12.33 -19.28
CA PHE A 318 4.89 13.49 -18.46
C PHE A 318 3.41 13.63 -18.13
N VAL A 319 3.13 14.32 -17.02
CA VAL A 319 1.79 14.53 -16.48
C VAL A 319 1.52 16.01 -16.25
N VAL A 320 0.24 16.36 -16.16
CA VAL A 320 -0.24 17.72 -15.87
C VAL A 320 -0.80 17.75 -14.46
N HIS A 321 -0.18 18.48 -13.54
CA HIS A 321 -0.73 18.68 -12.20
C HIS A 321 -1.91 19.65 -12.27
N ARG A 322 -3.15 19.17 -12.05
CA ARG A 322 -4.35 20.00 -12.14
C ARG A 322 -4.49 20.92 -10.94
N GLY A 323 -4.00 20.51 -9.77
CA GLY A 323 -3.96 21.32 -8.56
C GLY A 323 -5.33 21.42 -7.90
N VAL A 324 -6.04 20.30 -7.78
CA VAL A 324 -7.40 20.20 -7.22
C VAL A 324 -7.32 19.60 -5.80
N PRO A 325 -7.28 20.43 -4.74
CA PRO A 325 -7.05 19.94 -3.38
C PRO A 325 -8.33 19.41 -2.72
N THR A 326 -8.82 18.26 -3.16
CA THR A 326 -10.06 17.64 -2.67
C THR A 326 -9.99 17.08 -1.25
N LEU A 327 -8.81 16.67 -0.78
CA LEU A 327 -8.64 16.27 0.61
C LEU A 327 -8.81 17.46 1.58
N ILE A 328 -8.36 18.65 1.18
CA ILE A 328 -8.39 19.85 2.04
C ILE A 328 -9.83 20.32 2.30
N SER A 329 -10.78 19.97 1.42
CA SER A 329 -12.21 20.26 1.65
C SER A 329 -12.89 19.32 2.63
N GLN A 330 -12.25 18.19 3.03
CA GLN A 330 -12.86 17.21 3.94
C GLN A 330 -13.05 17.74 5.37
N GLY A 331 -12.39 18.83 5.74
CA GLY A 331 -12.59 19.47 7.04
C GLY A 331 -13.58 20.65 7.03
N ASN A 332 -14.16 21.02 5.87
CA ASN A 332 -14.99 22.23 5.73
C ASN A 332 -16.34 22.23 6.49
N GLY A 333 -16.67 21.19 7.25
CA GLY A 333 -17.83 21.15 8.16
C GLY A 333 -17.48 21.31 9.64
N GLU A 334 -16.20 21.18 10.00
CA GLU A 334 -15.71 21.32 11.37
C GLU A 334 -14.95 22.65 11.46
N GLN A 335 -15.30 23.54 12.40
CA GLN A 335 -14.59 24.83 12.56
C GLN A 335 -13.06 24.65 12.75
N GLU A 336 -12.62 23.48 13.17
CA GLU A 336 -11.22 23.09 13.32
C GLU A 336 -10.58 22.45 12.07
N GLY A 337 -11.39 22.03 11.10
CA GLY A 337 -10.94 21.39 9.86
C GLY A 337 -10.79 22.33 8.66
N SER A 338 -10.82 23.65 8.85
CA SER A 338 -10.73 24.57 7.70
C SER A 338 -9.47 24.32 6.85
N SER A 339 -9.57 24.60 5.55
CA SER A 339 -8.47 24.40 4.61
C SER A 339 -7.15 25.06 5.06
N ALA A 340 -7.24 26.20 5.74
CA ALA A 340 -6.10 26.91 6.31
C ALA A 340 -5.45 26.15 7.48
N LYS A 341 -6.25 25.52 8.35
CA LYS A 341 -5.74 24.73 9.48
C LYS A 341 -5.08 23.43 9.01
N VAL A 342 -5.66 22.75 8.01
CA VAL A 342 -5.02 21.59 7.37
C VAL A 342 -3.67 21.99 6.79
N ARG A 343 -3.61 23.11 6.08
CA ARG A 343 -2.35 23.64 5.53
C ARG A 343 -1.34 24.03 6.61
N SER A 344 -1.78 24.63 7.72
CA SER A 344 -0.90 24.92 8.86
C SER A 344 -0.29 23.64 9.40
N ARG A 345 -1.11 22.60 9.60
CA ARG A 345 -0.66 21.30 10.08
C ARG A 345 0.36 20.66 9.13
N GLN A 346 0.18 20.76 7.82
CA GLN A 346 1.16 20.29 6.82
C GLN A 346 2.55 20.91 7.04
N PHE A 347 2.62 22.23 7.23
CA PHE A 347 3.90 22.92 7.50
C PHE A 347 4.48 22.58 8.87
N ASP A 348 3.64 22.42 9.90
CA ASP A 348 4.10 22.03 11.24
C ASP A 348 4.66 20.61 11.28
N GLU A 349 4.03 19.68 10.56
CA GLU A 349 4.53 18.32 10.37
C GLU A 349 5.85 18.32 9.60
N MET A 350 5.96 19.07 8.51
CA MET A 350 7.21 19.20 7.75
C MET A 350 8.35 19.72 8.61
N ARG A 351 8.13 20.78 9.40
CA ARG A 351 9.14 21.31 10.33
C ARG A 351 9.51 20.26 11.38
N THR A 352 8.52 19.51 11.85
CA THR A 352 8.76 18.45 12.83
C THR A 352 9.56 17.29 12.26
N PHE A 353 9.29 16.90 11.03
CA PHE A 353 10.07 15.90 10.32
C PHE A 353 11.53 16.30 10.16
N TYR A 354 11.79 17.53 9.67
CA TYR A 354 13.17 18.03 9.53
C TYR A 354 13.94 18.08 10.84
N ARG A 355 13.28 18.51 11.92
CA ARG A 355 13.91 18.51 13.25
C ARG A 355 14.26 17.09 13.69
N ARG A 356 13.34 16.13 13.53
CA ARG A 356 13.57 14.73 13.91
C ARG A 356 14.71 14.10 13.12
N ILE A 357 14.82 14.38 11.82
CA ILE A 357 15.95 13.93 11.00
C ILE A 357 17.25 14.54 11.52
N ALA A 358 17.32 15.85 11.71
CA ALA A 358 18.54 16.51 12.19
C ALA A 358 18.96 16.03 13.60
N ASP A 359 18.01 15.85 14.51
CA ASP A 359 18.26 15.34 15.85
C ASP A 359 18.78 13.89 15.81
N ALA A 360 18.23 13.06 14.94
CA ALA A 360 18.67 11.67 14.75
C ALA A 360 20.07 11.60 14.12
N GLU A 361 20.38 12.44 13.13
CA GLU A 361 21.72 12.54 12.53
C GLU A 361 22.75 12.97 13.56
N LYS A 362 22.42 13.96 14.39
CA LYS A 362 23.29 14.40 15.48
C LYS A 362 23.53 13.27 16.48
N ALA A 363 22.48 12.58 16.93
CA ALA A 363 22.61 11.46 17.86
C ALA A 363 23.47 10.32 17.27
N GLN A 364 23.34 10.04 15.98
CA GLN A 364 24.16 9.04 15.28
C GLN A 364 25.63 9.47 15.21
N ALA A 365 25.91 10.74 14.91
CA ALA A 365 27.27 11.27 14.89
C ALA A 365 27.92 11.23 16.29
N ASP A 366 27.20 11.64 17.33
CA ASP A 366 27.66 11.60 18.72
C ASP A 366 27.97 10.16 19.18
N ALA A 367 27.10 9.20 18.83
CA ALA A 367 27.31 7.78 19.14
C ALA A 367 28.53 7.21 18.39
N THR A 368 28.75 7.61 17.14
CA THR A 368 29.90 7.18 16.34
C THR A 368 31.21 7.75 16.91
N ALA A 369 31.20 9.01 17.35
CA ALA A 369 32.36 9.64 17.99
C ALA A 369 32.70 8.97 19.34
N ALA A 370 31.70 8.72 20.19
CA ALA A 370 31.90 8.03 21.47
C ALA A 370 32.46 6.60 21.29
N ALA A 371 31.99 5.87 20.29
CA ALA A 371 32.52 4.55 19.96
C ALA A 371 33.99 4.60 19.50
N ALA A 372 34.38 5.63 18.74
CA ALA A 372 35.77 5.82 18.31
C ALA A 372 36.72 6.14 19.47
N ASP A 373 36.25 6.90 20.47
CA ASP A 373 37.03 7.23 21.67
C ASP A 373 37.22 6.03 22.60
N HIS A 374 36.25 5.10 22.69
CA HIS A 374 36.40 3.87 23.47
C HIS A 374 37.38 2.85 22.87
N HIS A 375 37.74 2.99 21.60
CA HIS A 375 38.73 2.14 20.93
C HIS A 375 40.16 2.73 20.96
N ARG A 376 40.35 3.91 21.57
CA ARG A 376 41.66 4.49 21.88
C ARG A 376 42.02 4.21 23.33
#